data_AF-A0A642C4B7-F1
#
_entry.id   AF-A0A642C4B7-F1
#
_cell.length_a   1.000
_cell.length_b   1.000
_cell.length_c   1.000
_cell.angle_alpha   90.00
_cell.angle_beta   90.00
_cell.angle_gamma   90.00
#
_symmetry.space_group_name_H-M   'P 1'
#
loop_
_entity.id
_entity.type
_entity.pdbx_description
1 polymer ?
#
loop_
_entity_poly.entity_id
_entity_poly.type
_entity_poly.pdbx_seq_one_letter_code
_entity_poly.pdbx_strand_id
1 'polypeptide(L)'
;FGDAKTNSAALAQILAKDYNKAKNTLAGVEKPDAYTDYLMAVLGARTNNSSMVTSSLKSAVAKEPALAKKAATDLEFSKFFTNADFMSIIK
;
A
#
# COMPACT_ATOMS: atom_id res chain seq x y z
N PHE A 1 -14.89 0.72 20.82
CA PHE A 1 -14.22 0.01 19.72
C PHE A 1 -14.34 0.87 18.47
N GLY A 2 -13.37 1.74 18.19
CA GLY A 2 -13.51 2.74 17.11
C GLY A 2 -12.21 3.41 16.66
N ASP A 3 -11.20 3.45 17.53
CA ASP A 3 -9.92 4.13 17.25
C ASP A 3 -8.76 3.18 16.91
N ALA A 4 -9.04 1.90 16.63
CA ALA A 4 -8.01 0.95 16.30
C ALA A 4 -7.44 1.26 14.90
N LYS A 5 -6.39 2.08 14.88
CA LYS A 5 -5.60 2.41 13.69
C LYS A 5 -4.85 1.15 13.25
N THR A 6 -5.53 0.33 12.46
CA THR A 6 -5.08 -0.99 12.04
C THR A 6 -5.14 -1.11 10.52
N ASN A 7 -4.34 -2.02 9.98
CA ASN A 7 -4.30 -2.32 8.56
C ASN A 7 -5.69 -2.71 8.01
N SER A 8 -6.46 -3.49 8.76
CA SER A 8 -7.83 -3.88 8.38
C SER A 8 -8.77 -2.68 8.26
N ALA A 9 -8.68 -1.72 9.19
CA ALA A 9 -9.49 -0.50 9.14
C ALA A 9 -9.10 0.39 7.94
N ALA A 10 -7.80 0.54 7.68
CA ALA A 10 -7.31 1.27 6.52
C ALA A 10 -7.76 0.63 5.20
N LEU A 11 -7.68 -0.70 5.07
CA LEU A 11 -8.13 -1.42 3.89
C LEU A 11 -9.63 -1.16 3.62
N ALA A 12 -10.47 -1.28 4.65
CA ALA A 12 -11.91 -0.99 4.52
C ALA A 12 -12.16 0.45 4.05
N GLN A 13 -11.37 1.41 4.53
CA GLN A 13 -11.46 2.81 4.12
C GLN A 13 -11.00 3.02 2.67
N ILE A 14 -9.92 2.37 2.22
CA ILE A 14 -9.50 2.38 0.81
C ILE A 14 -10.60 1.84 -0.10
N LEU A 15 -11.23 0.72 0.29
CA LEU A 15 -12.33 0.11 -0.47
C LEU A 15 -13.59 1.00 -0.47
N ALA A 16 -13.84 1.71 0.63
CA ALA A 16 -14.88 2.73 0.74
C ALA A 16 -14.53 4.03 -0.02
N LYS A 17 -13.36 4.09 -0.70
CA LYS A 17 -12.81 5.27 -1.37
C LYS A 17 -12.50 6.44 -0.42
N ASP A 18 -12.44 6.19 0.87
CA ASP A 18 -12.06 7.15 1.90
C ASP A 18 -10.54 7.15 2.09
N TYR A 19 -9.82 7.58 1.05
CA TYR A 19 -8.35 7.57 1.04
C TYR A 19 -7.75 8.50 2.09
N ASN A 20 -8.42 9.60 2.43
CA ASN A 20 -7.95 10.52 3.46
C ASN A 20 -7.95 9.85 4.83
N LYS A 21 -9.05 9.17 5.17
CA LYS A 21 -9.13 8.42 6.43
C LYS A 21 -8.20 7.22 6.43
N ALA A 22 -8.08 6.50 5.31
CA ALA A 22 -7.13 5.40 5.18
C ALA A 22 -5.70 5.84 5.45
N LYS A 23 -5.28 6.96 4.86
CA LYS A 23 -3.95 7.54 5.07
C LYS A 23 -3.73 7.89 6.54
N ASN A 24 -4.69 8.54 7.20
CA ASN A 24 -4.59 8.88 8.62
C ASN A 24 -4.57 7.64 9.52
N THR A 25 -5.33 6.60 9.17
CA THR A 25 -5.32 5.32 9.88
C THR A 25 -3.95 4.66 9.75
N LEU A 26 -3.41 4.53 8.53
CA LEU A 26 -2.09 3.93 8.29
C LEU A 26 -0.97 4.72 8.98
N ALA A 27 -1.03 6.06 8.92
CA ALA A 27 -0.04 6.93 9.55
C ALA A 27 -0.06 6.87 11.09
N GLY A 28 -1.17 6.45 11.69
CA GLY A 28 -1.27 6.29 13.14
C GLY A 28 -1.23 4.85 13.61
N VAL A 29 -0.89 3.88 12.75
CA VAL A 29 -0.57 2.52 13.20
C VAL A 29 0.67 2.60 14.07
N GLU A 30 0.56 2.22 15.35
CA GLU A 30 1.68 2.32 16.31
C GLU A 30 2.90 1.48 15.90
N LYS A 31 2.66 0.35 15.24
CA LYS A 31 3.69 -0.56 14.75
C LYS A 31 3.45 -0.83 13.27
N PRO A 32 3.92 0.07 12.38
CA PRO A 32 3.76 -0.13 10.95
C PRO A 32 4.54 -1.37 10.53
N ASP A 33 3.82 -2.32 9.95
CA ASP A 33 4.38 -3.56 9.41
C ASP A 33 4.47 -3.50 7.88
N ALA A 34 4.90 -4.60 7.27
CA ALA A 34 4.96 -4.70 5.81
C ALA A 34 3.60 -4.46 5.14
N TYR A 35 2.50 -4.84 5.80
CA TYR A 35 1.14 -4.63 5.31
C TYR A 35 0.70 -3.17 5.41
N THR A 36 1.12 -2.42 6.44
CA THR A 36 0.85 -0.99 6.56
C THR A 36 1.44 -0.24 5.37
N ASP A 37 2.70 -0.52 5.04
CA ASP A 37 3.37 0.05 3.87
C ASP A 37 2.73 -0.41 2.56
N TYR A 38 2.33 -1.69 2.46
CA TYR A 38 1.65 -2.22 1.29
C TYR A 38 0.32 -1.53 1.03
N LEU A 39 -0.49 -1.33 2.07
CA LEU A 39 -1.76 -0.61 1.96
C LEU A 39 -1.55 0.85 1.58
N MET A 40 -0.47 1.48 2.04
CA MET A 40 -0.09 2.83 1.59
C MET A 40 0.25 2.84 0.09
N ALA A 41 0.91 1.79 -0.40
CA ALA A 41 1.14 1.63 -1.85
C ALA A 41 -0.19 1.46 -2.60
N VAL A 42 -1.11 0.62 -2.14
CA VAL A 42 -2.44 0.44 -2.74
C VAL A 42 -3.22 1.76 -2.75
N LEU A 43 -3.14 2.54 -1.67
CA LEU A 43 -3.73 3.88 -1.59
C LEU A 43 -3.10 4.82 -2.64
N GLY A 44 -1.78 4.81 -2.76
CA GLY A 44 -1.07 5.52 -3.82
C GLY A 44 -1.58 5.13 -5.20
N ALA A 45 -1.79 3.83 -5.43
CA ALA A 45 -2.24 3.32 -6.72
C ALA A 45 -3.67 3.80 -7.05
N ARG A 46 -4.57 3.75 -6.06
CA ARG A 46 -5.95 4.23 -6.17
C ARG A 46 -6.05 5.75 -6.36
N THR A 47 -5.09 6.50 -5.82
CA THR A 47 -5.00 7.96 -5.98
C THR A 47 -4.12 8.40 -7.15
N ASN A 48 -3.66 7.44 -7.98
CA ASN A 48 -2.77 7.67 -9.12
C ASN A 48 -1.44 8.38 -8.74
N ASN A 49 -0.95 8.12 -7.54
CA ASN A 49 0.29 8.66 -7.01
C ASN A 49 1.42 7.62 -7.11
N SER A 50 2.08 7.58 -8.26
CA SER A 50 3.17 6.63 -8.56
C SER A 50 4.31 6.69 -7.54
N SER A 51 4.70 7.88 -7.10
CA SER A 51 5.79 8.06 -6.14
C SER A 51 5.45 7.43 -4.78
N MET A 52 4.19 7.52 -4.34
CA MET A 52 3.73 6.88 -3.12
C MET A 52 3.69 5.35 -3.29
N VAL A 53 3.25 4.85 -4.44
CA VAL A 53 3.25 3.41 -4.75
C VAL A 53 4.66 2.85 -4.61
N THR A 54 5.63 3.41 -5.32
CA THR A 54 6.99 2.84 -5.40
C THR A 54 7.73 2.95 -4.07
N SER A 55 7.66 4.10 -3.40
CA SER A 55 8.30 4.28 -2.09
C SER A 55 7.71 3.37 -1.01
N SER A 56 6.38 3.26 -0.95
CA SER A 56 5.71 2.44 0.06
C SER A 56 5.88 0.94 -0.23
N LEU A 57 5.77 0.53 -1.50
CA LEU A 57 5.94 -0.86 -1.88
C LEU A 57 7.38 -1.33 -1.63
N LYS A 58 8.37 -0.48 -1.90
CA LYS A 58 9.78 -0.80 -1.60
C LYS A 58 9.98 -1.10 -0.11
N SER A 59 9.38 -0.28 0.77
CA SER A 59 9.41 -0.51 2.22
C SER A 59 8.68 -1.79 2.64
N ALA A 60 7.54 -2.06 2.01
CA ALA A 60 6.76 -3.28 2.26
C ALA A 60 7.55 -4.55 1.87
N VAL A 61 8.12 -4.58 0.66
CA VAL A 61 8.91 -5.71 0.14
C VAL A 61 10.19 -5.90 0.93
N ALA A 62 10.83 -4.83 1.41
CA ALA A 62 12.00 -4.92 2.27
C ALA A 62 11.70 -5.61 3.61
N LYS A 63 10.48 -5.45 4.14
CA LYS A 63 10.03 -6.11 5.38
C LYS A 63 9.50 -7.53 5.10
N GLU A 64 8.74 -7.70 4.03
CA GLU A 64 8.13 -8.97 3.63
C GLU A 64 8.28 -9.17 2.11
N PRO A 65 9.33 -9.88 1.66
CA PRO A 65 9.58 -10.12 0.24
C PRO A 65 8.44 -10.86 -0.47
N ALA A 66 7.61 -11.62 0.25
CA ALA A 66 6.43 -12.26 -0.35
C ALA A 66 5.44 -11.25 -0.94
N LEU A 67 5.44 -9.99 -0.45
CA LEU A 67 4.58 -8.93 -0.98
C LEU A 67 4.96 -8.49 -2.38
N ALA A 68 6.20 -8.70 -2.83
CA ALA A 68 6.61 -8.41 -4.21
C ALA A 68 5.82 -9.28 -5.21
N LYS A 69 5.77 -10.59 -4.93
CA LYS A 69 4.98 -11.55 -5.73
C LYS A 69 3.50 -11.23 -5.72
N LYS A 70 2.99 -10.79 -4.56
CA LYS A 70 1.61 -10.35 -4.43
C LYS A 70 1.35 -9.11 -5.28
N ALA A 71 2.18 -8.07 -5.16
CA ALA A 71 2.08 -6.85 -5.95
C ALA A 71 2.18 -7.09 -7.46
N ALA A 72 2.98 -8.07 -7.90
CA ALA A 72 3.10 -8.45 -9.31
C ALA A 72 1.80 -9.04 -9.91
N THR A 73 0.89 -9.53 -9.07
CA THR A 73 -0.40 -10.11 -9.49
C THR A 73 -1.61 -9.28 -9.05
N ASP A 74 -1.37 -8.21 -8.29
CA ASP A 74 -2.42 -7.35 -7.75
C ASP A 74 -2.95 -6.39 -8.83
N LEU A 75 -4.25 -6.45 -9.07
CA LEU A 75 -4.95 -5.60 -10.05
C LEU A 75 -4.86 -4.11 -9.67
N GLU A 76 -4.69 -3.80 -8.39
CA GLU A 76 -4.50 -2.42 -7.92
C GLU A 76 -3.26 -1.77 -8.54
N PHE A 77 -2.23 -2.57 -8.79
CA PHE A 77 -0.98 -2.09 -9.36
C PHE A 77 -0.86 -2.30 -10.87
N SER A 78 -1.89 -2.84 -11.52
CA SER A 78 -1.89 -3.13 -12.97
C SER A 78 -1.44 -1.94 -13.83
N LYS A 79 -1.84 -0.72 -13.46
CA LYS A 79 -1.44 0.53 -14.13
C LYS A 79 0.04 0.89 -13.96
N PHE A 80 0.69 0.37 -12.93
CA PHE A 80 2.09 0.61 -12.59
C PHE A 80 3.00 -0.49 -13.10
N PHE A 81 2.49 -1.57 -13.71
CA PHE A 81 3.33 -2.61 -14.30
C PHE A 81 4.16 -2.12 -15.51
N THR A 82 3.81 -0.97 -16.08
CA THR A 82 4.62 -0.28 -17.09
C THR A 82 5.62 0.71 -16.48
N ASN A 83 5.53 0.98 -15.18
CA ASN A 83 6.44 1.85 -14.46
C ASN A 83 7.73 1.08 -14.12
N ALA A 84 8.87 1.57 -14.60
CA ALA A 84 10.17 0.91 -14.41
C ALA A 84 10.56 0.79 -12.93
N ASP A 85 10.27 1.82 -12.12
CA ASP A 85 10.57 1.82 -10.69
C ASP A 85 9.73 0.75 -9.98
N PHE A 86 8.44 0.66 -10.28
CA PHE A 86 7.56 -0.37 -9.74
C PHE A 86 8.06 -1.78 -10.12
N MET A 87 8.38 -1.98 -11.40
CA MET A 87 8.89 -3.25 -11.90
C MET A 87 10.22 -3.63 -11.26
N SER A 88 11.06 -2.67 -10.88
CA SER A 88 12.32 -2.93 -10.17
C SER A 88 12.11 -3.43 -8.74
N ILE A 89 10.98 -3.11 -8.12
CA ILE A 89 10.65 -3.49 -6.74
C ILE A 89 10.05 -4.90 -6.68
N ILE A 90 9.25 -5.27 -7.68
CA ILE A 90 8.56 -6.57 -7.71
C ILE A 90 9.36 -7.69 -8.40
N LYS A 91 10.50 -7.35 -9.03
CA LYS A 91 11.38 -8.27 -9.73
C LYS A 91 12.30 -9.06 -8.80
#